data_AF-A0A315ZQ45-F1
#
_entry.id   AF-A0A315ZQ45-F1
#
_cell.length_a   1.000
_cell.length_b   1.000
_cell.length_c   1.000
_cell.angle_alpha   90.00
_cell.angle_beta   90.00
_cell.angle_gamma   90.00
#
_symmetry.space_group_name_H-M   'P 1'
#
loop_
_entity.id
_entity.type
_entity.pdbx_description
1 polymer ?
#
loop_
_entity_poly.entity_id
_entity_poly.type
_entity_poly.pdbx_seq_one_letter_code
_entity_poly.pdbx_strand_id
1 'polypeptide(L)'
;MTVKDIRKYINRLNNKKASETIFTRQISKTVDFAKVWIRQPRVTDVGINDGGRFEFFFIKNEFNEYVGAVYFMPNDLHWYIIPKYRKKGYLSNALGESILPYLFDNKNENIRITIQRTSNGNGNYLNSKGVALRLGFKPINQEETVFELNTNDFNWDKENIMEVYTQISSERFQVLKSRASFALKTLQKISDELSMTLDIDDDDDINQLNRIANRFYYRISDSESDNSATKDRTR
;
A
#
# COMPACT_ATOMS: atom_id res chain seq x y z
N MET A 1 -4.63 1.08 -13.33
CA MET A 1 -5.55 0.50 -12.33
C MET A 1 -6.98 0.97 -12.61
N THR A 2 -7.96 0.08 -12.74
CA THR A 2 -9.37 0.45 -12.97
C THR A 2 -10.21 0.32 -11.70
N VAL A 3 -11.41 0.91 -11.68
CA VAL A 3 -12.40 0.70 -10.60
C VAL A 3 -12.71 -0.78 -10.36
N LYS A 4 -12.75 -1.58 -11.45
CA LYS A 4 -12.98 -3.03 -11.38
C LYS A 4 -11.85 -3.74 -10.62
N ASP A 5 -10.61 -3.30 -10.81
CA ASP A 5 -9.44 -3.84 -10.12
C ASP A 5 -9.45 -3.49 -8.63
N ILE A 6 -9.75 -2.24 -8.27
CA ILE A 6 -9.88 -1.83 -6.86
C ILE A 6 -10.94 -2.67 -6.16
N ARG A 7 -12.11 -2.85 -6.79
CA ARG A 7 -13.19 -3.70 -6.26
C ARG A 7 -12.73 -5.14 -6.07
N LYS A 8 -11.90 -5.68 -6.98
CA LYS A 8 -11.36 -7.04 -6.84
C LYS A 8 -10.52 -7.18 -5.57
N TYR A 9 -9.69 -6.20 -5.22
CA TYR A 9 -8.89 -6.25 -3.99
C TYR A 9 -9.74 -6.15 -2.73
N ILE A 10 -10.73 -5.26 -2.71
CA ILE A 10 -11.71 -5.17 -1.61
C ILE A 10 -12.40 -6.52 -1.38
N ASN A 11 -12.89 -7.15 -2.46
CA ASN A 11 -13.53 -8.46 -2.37
C ASN A 11 -12.57 -9.54 -1.85
N ARG A 12 -11.30 -9.52 -2.24
CA ARG A 12 -10.30 -10.49 -1.75
C ARG A 12 -10.09 -10.36 -0.25
N LEU A 13 -9.99 -9.13 0.25
CA LEU A 13 -9.84 -8.87 1.68
C LEU A 13 -11.08 -9.33 2.46
N ASN A 14 -12.29 -8.94 2.03
CA ASN A 14 -13.54 -9.35 2.69
C ASN A 14 -13.74 -10.88 2.73
N ASN A 15 -13.27 -11.59 1.70
CA ASN A 15 -13.37 -13.05 1.64
C ASN A 15 -12.20 -13.79 2.30
N LYS A 16 -11.32 -13.08 3.04
CA LYS A 16 -10.09 -13.65 3.63
C LYS A 16 -9.19 -14.35 2.61
N LYS A 17 -9.24 -13.90 1.35
CA LYS A 17 -8.45 -14.36 0.20
C LYS A 17 -7.36 -13.35 -0.17
N ALA A 18 -6.86 -12.61 0.83
CA ALA A 18 -5.77 -11.64 0.67
C ALA A 18 -4.52 -12.29 0.06
N SER A 19 -4.27 -13.56 0.40
CA SER A 19 -3.13 -14.38 -0.07
C SER A 19 -1.78 -13.68 0.16
N GLU A 20 -0.69 -14.19 -0.41
CA GLU A 20 0.66 -13.61 -0.29
C GLU A 20 0.89 -12.36 -1.16
N THR A 21 -0.17 -11.68 -1.57
CA THR A 21 -0.09 -10.51 -2.47
C THR A 21 -0.66 -9.25 -1.86
N ILE A 22 -1.38 -9.31 -0.74
CA ILE A 22 -1.92 -8.13 -0.07
C ILE A 22 -1.42 -8.13 1.37
N PHE A 23 -0.60 -7.15 1.71
CA PHE A 23 -0.02 -6.98 3.03
C PHE A 23 -0.55 -5.69 3.63
N THR A 24 -1.28 -5.79 4.74
CA THR A 24 -1.95 -4.66 5.38
C THR A 24 -1.26 -4.29 6.69
N ARG A 25 -1.43 -3.05 7.13
CA ARG A 25 -1.26 -2.57 8.51
C ARG A 25 -2.41 -1.64 8.86
N GLN A 26 -2.85 -1.64 10.10
CA GLN A 26 -3.89 -0.70 10.52
C GLN A 26 -3.26 0.68 10.70
N ILE A 27 -3.90 1.73 10.18
CA ILE A 27 -3.53 3.12 10.48
C ILE A 27 -4.61 3.86 11.28
N SER A 28 -5.85 3.38 11.26
CA SER A 28 -6.92 3.79 12.18
C SER A 28 -7.92 2.64 12.32
N LYS A 29 -8.89 2.74 13.24
CA LYS A 29 -9.93 1.70 13.40
C LYS A 29 -10.69 1.42 12.09
N THR A 30 -10.81 2.42 11.22
CA THR A 30 -11.58 2.35 9.97
C THR A 30 -10.71 2.29 8.73
N VAL A 31 -9.37 2.34 8.84
CA VAL A 31 -8.48 2.34 7.67
C VAL A 31 -7.25 1.46 7.87
N ASP A 32 -7.01 0.60 6.88
CA ASP A 32 -5.77 -0.16 6.76
C ASP A 32 -4.95 0.34 5.57
N PHE A 33 -3.67 0.65 5.79
CA PHE A 33 -2.71 0.86 4.70
C PHE A 33 -2.22 -0.50 4.18
N ALA A 34 -2.00 -0.62 2.88
CA ALA A 34 -1.65 -1.89 2.27
C ALA A 34 -0.70 -1.75 1.09
N LYS A 35 0.19 -2.75 0.97
CA LYS A 35 0.99 -3.01 -0.22
C LYS A 35 0.38 -4.18 -0.98
N VAL A 36 -0.01 -3.94 -2.23
CA VAL A 36 -0.75 -4.87 -3.08
C VAL A 36 0.09 -5.22 -4.31
N TRP A 37 0.36 -6.51 -4.50
CA TRP A 37 0.97 -7.07 -5.69
C TRP A 37 -0.13 -7.56 -6.65
N ILE A 38 0.01 -7.27 -7.95
CA ILE A 38 -0.93 -7.75 -8.98
C ILE A 38 -0.99 -9.28 -8.99
N ARG A 39 0.19 -9.90 -8.92
CA ARG A 39 0.41 -11.35 -8.95
C ARG A 39 1.68 -11.71 -8.20
N GLN A 40 1.84 -12.99 -7.88
CA GLN A 40 3.12 -13.51 -7.43
C GLN A 40 4.15 -13.43 -8.57
N PRO A 41 5.42 -13.10 -8.27
CA PRO A 41 6.51 -13.24 -9.22
C PRO A 41 6.60 -14.69 -9.73
N ARG A 42 6.98 -14.85 -11.00
CA ARG A 42 7.22 -16.14 -11.65
C ARG A 42 8.64 -16.17 -12.21
N VAL A 43 9.21 -17.37 -12.30
CA VAL A 43 10.55 -17.58 -12.89
C VAL A 43 10.61 -17.13 -14.37
N THR A 44 9.47 -17.13 -15.05
CA THR A 44 9.33 -16.67 -16.44
C THR A 44 9.17 -15.16 -16.59
N ASP A 45 9.15 -14.40 -15.49
CA ASP A 45 9.04 -12.94 -15.57
C ASP A 45 10.36 -12.35 -16.08
N VAL A 46 10.30 -11.53 -17.14
CA VAL A 46 11.47 -10.91 -17.76
C VAL A 46 11.48 -9.42 -17.43
N GLY A 47 12.62 -8.92 -16.96
CA GLY A 47 12.82 -7.53 -16.56
C GLY A 47 12.47 -7.24 -15.09
N ILE A 48 13.27 -6.39 -14.45
CA ILE A 48 13.17 -6.08 -13.00
C ILE A 48 12.03 -5.08 -12.71
N ASN A 49 11.61 -4.30 -13.71
CA ASN A 49 10.71 -3.16 -13.54
C ASN A 49 9.20 -3.47 -13.68
N ASP A 50 8.82 -4.71 -14.02
CA ASP A 50 7.41 -5.09 -14.22
C ASP A 50 6.68 -5.50 -12.91
N GLY A 51 7.34 -5.27 -11.77
CA GLY A 51 6.87 -5.64 -10.43
C GLY A 51 5.80 -4.70 -9.88
N GLY A 52 4.61 -4.73 -10.48
CA GLY A 52 3.43 -3.90 -10.16
C GLY A 52 2.96 -4.02 -8.70
N ARG A 53 3.68 -3.35 -7.80
CA ARG A 53 3.28 -3.07 -6.42
C ARG A 53 2.51 -1.76 -6.38
N PHE A 54 1.37 -1.79 -5.72
CA PHE A 54 0.50 -0.65 -5.50
C PHE A 54 0.28 -0.40 -4.03
N GLU A 55 0.08 0.86 -3.67
CA GLU A 55 -0.18 1.28 -2.30
C GLU A 55 -1.64 1.71 -2.17
N PHE A 56 -2.33 1.14 -1.19
CA PHE A 56 -3.76 1.33 -1.00
C PHE A 56 -4.06 1.68 0.45
N PHE A 57 -5.09 2.48 0.65
CA PHE A 57 -5.79 2.62 1.92
C PHE A 57 -7.14 1.95 1.79
N PHE A 58 -7.36 0.85 2.49
CA PHE A 58 -8.64 0.14 2.50
C PHE A 58 -9.50 0.65 3.66
N ILE A 59 -10.74 1.00 3.35
CA ILE A 59 -11.69 1.62 4.28
C ILE A 59 -12.64 0.56 4.79
N LYS A 60 -12.77 0.44 6.12
CA LYS A 60 -13.67 -0.47 6.83
C LYS A 60 -14.87 0.28 7.39
N ASN A 61 -15.99 -0.42 7.48
CA ASN A 61 -17.13 0.02 8.28
C ASN A 61 -16.99 -0.46 9.74
N GLU A 62 -18.00 -0.12 10.55
CA GLU A 62 -18.15 -0.51 11.95
C GLU A 62 -18.20 -2.03 12.19
N PHE A 63 -18.48 -2.82 11.15
CA PHE A 63 -18.50 -4.29 11.20
C PHE A 63 -17.21 -4.94 10.68
N ASN A 64 -16.14 -4.17 10.48
CA ASN A 64 -14.87 -4.60 9.87
C ASN A 64 -14.99 -5.14 8.43
N GLU A 65 -16.05 -4.81 7.71
CA GLU A 65 -16.16 -5.07 6.26
C GLU A 65 -15.45 -3.94 5.50
N TYR A 66 -14.59 -4.29 4.56
CA TYR A 66 -14.00 -3.32 3.65
C TYR A 66 -15.05 -2.80 2.67
N VAL A 67 -15.35 -1.51 2.74
CA VAL A 67 -16.41 -0.83 1.99
C VAL A 67 -15.89 0.04 0.84
N GLY A 68 -14.59 0.29 0.81
CA GLY A 68 -13.95 1.13 -0.19
C GLY A 68 -12.43 1.09 -0.10
N ALA A 69 -11.78 1.77 -1.03
CA ALA A 69 -10.33 1.95 -1.00
C ALA A 69 -9.91 3.24 -1.70
N VAL A 70 -8.76 3.78 -1.29
CA VAL A 70 -8.03 4.86 -1.96
C VAL A 70 -6.72 4.26 -2.48
N TYR A 71 -6.52 4.31 -3.79
CA TYR A 71 -5.28 3.96 -4.45
C TYR A 71 -4.35 5.17 -4.43
N PHE A 72 -3.18 5.02 -3.80
CA PHE A 72 -2.13 6.03 -3.76
C PHE A 72 -1.18 5.82 -4.94
N MET A 73 -1.25 6.73 -5.91
CA MET A 73 -0.32 6.81 -7.02
C MET A 73 0.78 7.82 -6.68
N PRO A 74 1.95 7.75 -7.35
CA PRO A 74 3.09 8.64 -7.08
C PRO A 74 2.81 10.15 -7.07
N ASN A 75 1.66 10.64 -7.56
CA ASN A 75 1.24 12.03 -7.50
C ASN A 75 -0.31 12.21 -7.54
N ASP A 76 -1.08 11.17 -7.22
CA ASP A 76 -2.54 11.22 -7.36
C ASP A 76 -3.24 10.25 -6.40
N LEU A 77 -4.47 10.59 -5.97
CA LEU A 77 -5.34 9.69 -5.23
C LEU A 77 -6.55 9.31 -6.07
N HIS A 78 -6.76 8.01 -6.21
CA HIS A 78 -7.93 7.47 -6.89
C HIS A 78 -8.73 6.59 -5.95
N TRP A 79 -9.98 6.94 -5.69
CA TRP A 79 -10.81 6.19 -4.74
C TRP A 79 -12.00 5.50 -5.38
N TYR A 80 -12.45 4.46 -4.69
CA TYR A 80 -13.69 3.77 -5.00
C TYR A 80 -14.39 3.35 -3.71
N ILE A 81 -15.68 3.69 -3.60
CA ILE A 81 -16.59 3.19 -2.58
C ILE A 81 -17.63 2.29 -3.24
N ILE A 82 -17.86 1.10 -2.66
CA ILE A 82 -18.90 0.17 -3.10
C ILE A 82 -20.26 0.91 -3.10
N PRO A 83 -21.07 0.82 -4.17
CA PRO A 83 -22.32 1.58 -4.31
C PRO A 83 -23.24 1.60 -3.07
N LYS A 84 -23.46 0.44 -2.41
CA LYS A 84 -24.32 0.33 -1.21
C LYS A 84 -23.81 1.11 0.02
N TYR A 85 -22.56 1.55 0.01
CA TYR A 85 -21.91 2.30 1.10
C TYR A 85 -21.65 3.77 0.77
N ARG A 86 -22.07 4.25 -0.41
CA ARG A 86 -21.90 5.66 -0.79
C ARG A 86 -22.81 6.57 0.01
N LYS A 87 -22.42 7.85 0.11
CA LYS A 87 -23.15 8.91 0.83
C LYS A 87 -23.31 8.68 2.35
N LYS A 88 -22.58 7.72 2.92
CA LYS A 88 -22.54 7.43 4.36
C LYS A 88 -21.34 8.04 5.10
N GLY A 89 -20.58 8.92 4.45
CA GLY A 89 -19.41 9.59 5.05
C GLY A 89 -18.11 8.78 5.08
N TYR A 90 -18.12 7.47 4.81
CA TYR A 90 -16.91 6.62 4.91
C TYR A 90 -15.67 7.18 4.20
N LEU A 91 -15.80 7.68 2.96
CA LEU A 91 -14.67 8.25 2.23
C LEU A 91 -14.16 9.55 2.85
N SER A 92 -15.06 10.50 3.13
CA SER A 92 -14.67 11.81 3.66
C SER A 92 -14.05 11.68 5.04
N ASN A 93 -14.59 10.79 5.88
CA ASN A 93 -14.07 10.54 7.22
C ASN A 93 -12.72 9.83 7.13
N ALA A 94 -12.59 8.77 6.33
CA ALA A 94 -11.30 8.11 6.14
C ALA A 94 -10.21 9.08 5.63
N LEU A 95 -10.54 9.93 4.65
CA LEU A 95 -9.61 10.93 4.12
C LEU A 95 -9.20 11.96 5.18
N GLY A 96 -10.18 12.61 5.83
CA GLY A 96 -9.91 13.69 6.78
C GLY A 96 -9.35 13.22 8.12
N GLU A 97 -9.71 12.02 8.59
CA GLU A 97 -9.32 11.57 9.92
C GLU A 97 -8.03 10.76 9.92
N SER A 98 -7.66 10.09 8.81
CA SER A 98 -6.52 9.18 8.84
C SER A 98 -5.67 9.15 7.57
N ILE A 99 -6.25 9.14 6.37
CA ILE A 99 -5.45 8.97 5.14
C ILE A 99 -4.65 10.22 4.81
N LEU A 100 -5.25 11.41 4.80
CA LEU A 100 -4.53 12.65 4.50
C LEU A 100 -3.52 13.00 5.60
N PRO A 101 -3.87 12.96 6.91
CA PRO A 101 -2.89 13.12 7.98
C PRO A 101 -1.68 12.19 7.80
N TYR A 102 -1.95 10.90 7.54
CA TYR A 102 -0.92 9.90 7.31
C TYR A 102 -0.02 10.22 6.11
N LEU A 103 -0.59 10.75 5.02
CA LEU A 103 0.19 11.14 3.84
C LEU A 103 1.04 12.39 4.11
N PHE A 104 0.52 13.37 4.86
CA PHE A 104 1.26 14.58 5.24
C PHE A 104 2.42 14.27 6.18
N ASP A 105 2.22 13.39 7.17
CA ASP A 105 3.29 12.94 8.09
C ASP A 105 4.44 12.22 7.37
N ASN A 106 4.14 11.55 6.25
CA ASN A 106 5.13 10.91 5.40
C ASN A 106 5.80 11.86 4.39
N LYS A 107 5.84 13.17 4.69
CA LYS A 107 6.54 14.23 3.96
C LYS A 107 5.98 14.58 2.57
N ASN A 108 4.68 14.35 2.34
CA ASN A 108 4.03 14.95 1.16
C ASN A 108 3.58 16.36 1.52
N GLU A 109 4.20 17.41 1.00
CA GLU A 109 3.76 18.78 1.29
C GLU A 109 2.45 19.12 0.57
N ASN A 110 2.24 18.52 -0.60
CA ASN A 110 1.09 18.71 -1.46
C ASN A 110 0.52 17.37 -1.88
N ILE A 111 -0.81 17.24 -1.85
CA ILE A 111 -1.53 16.08 -2.34
C ILE A 111 -2.42 16.53 -3.50
N ARG A 112 -2.27 15.88 -4.64
CA ARG A 112 -3.07 16.11 -5.84
C ARG A 112 -4.10 15.01 -6.02
N ILE A 113 -5.25 15.39 -6.56
CA ILE A 113 -6.30 14.47 -7.00
C ILE A 113 -6.80 14.85 -8.40
N THR A 114 -7.06 13.84 -9.24
CA THR A 114 -7.69 14.04 -10.55
C THR A 114 -9.09 13.41 -10.58
N ILE A 115 -10.10 14.23 -10.87
CA ILE A 115 -11.50 13.82 -10.94
C ILE A 115 -11.99 13.96 -12.38
N GLN A 116 -12.10 12.84 -13.08
CA GLN A 116 -12.56 12.82 -14.47
C GLN A 116 -14.06 13.10 -14.59
N ARG A 117 -14.43 13.93 -15.57
CA ARG A 117 -15.81 14.08 -16.04
C ARG A 117 -16.10 12.96 -17.04
N THR A 118 -16.85 11.95 -16.64
CA THR A 118 -17.24 10.87 -17.58
C THR A 118 -18.45 11.30 -18.39
N SER A 119 -18.42 11.02 -19.70
CA SER A 119 -19.47 11.34 -20.68
C SER A 119 -20.88 10.83 -20.33
N ASN A 120 -21.00 9.76 -19.54
CA ASN A 120 -22.26 9.07 -19.25
C ASN A 120 -22.86 9.36 -17.86
N GLY A 121 -22.42 10.42 -17.17
CA GLY A 121 -23.08 10.87 -15.95
C GLY A 121 -22.22 11.71 -15.02
N ASN A 122 -22.59 12.98 -14.85
CA ASN A 122 -21.91 13.94 -13.96
C ASN A 122 -21.97 13.56 -12.46
N GLY A 123 -22.75 12.56 -12.07
CA GLY A 123 -22.96 12.20 -10.66
C GLY A 123 -21.69 11.78 -9.91
N ASN A 124 -20.80 10.99 -10.53
CA ASN A 124 -19.57 10.56 -9.87
C ASN A 124 -18.57 11.72 -9.72
N TYR A 125 -18.49 12.58 -10.73
CA TYR A 125 -17.69 13.81 -10.70
C TYR A 125 -18.16 14.73 -9.56
N LEU A 126 -19.46 15.08 -9.53
CA LEU A 126 -20.00 15.99 -8.52
C LEU A 126 -19.83 15.47 -7.09
N ASN A 127 -20.05 14.17 -6.88
CA ASN A 127 -19.83 13.56 -5.55
C ASN A 127 -18.36 13.63 -5.12
N SER A 128 -17.43 13.30 -6.02
CA SER A 128 -15.99 13.33 -5.72
C SER A 128 -15.49 14.76 -5.52
N LYS A 129 -15.96 15.70 -6.34
CA LYS A 129 -15.69 17.14 -6.19
C LYS A 129 -16.20 17.65 -4.83
N GLY A 130 -17.41 17.27 -4.44
CA GLY A 130 -17.96 17.66 -3.14
C GLY A 130 -17.15 17.14 -1.95
N VAL A 131 -16.59 15.93 -2.05
CA VAL A 131 -15.67 15.38 -1.04
C VAL A 131 -14.36 16.17 -1.02
N ALA A 132 -13.76 16.42 -2.19
CA ALA A 132 -12.53 17.19 -2.33
C ALA A 132 -12.64 18.58 -1.68
N LEU A 133 -13.64 19.36 -2.08
CA LEU A 133 -13.84 20.71 -1.56
C LEU A 133 -14.06 20.72 -0.04
N ARG A 134 -14.80 19.75 0.50
CA ARG A 134 -15.04 19.64 1.96
C ARG A 134 -13.76 19.39 2.74
N LEU A 135 -12.80 18.69 2.14
CA LEU A 135 -11.51 18.37 2.73
C LEU A 135 -10.47 19.49 2.52
N GLY A 136 -10.86 20.60 1.91
CA GLY A 136 -9.99 21.77 1.67
C GLY A 136 -9.23 21.75 0.35
N PHE A 137 -9.43 20.74 -0.51
CA PHE A 137 -8.80 20.73 -1.83
C PHE A 137 -9.32 21.89 -2.67
N LYS A 138 -8.41 22.56 -3.39
CA LYS A 138 -8.69 23.69 -4.28
C LYS A 138 -8.46 23.28 -5.74
N PRO A 139 -9.35 23.64 -6.69
CA PRO A 139 -9.09 23.36 -8.10
C PRO A 139 -7.89 24.19 -8.59
N ILE A 140 -7.00 23.56 -9.35
CA ILE A 140 -5.81 24.22 -9.92
C ILE A 140 -5.90 24.40 -11.44
N ASN A 141 -7.05 24.06 -12.03
CA ASN A 141 -7.33 24.27 -13.44
C ASN A 141 -8.77 24.77 -13.67
N GLN A 142 -9.00 25.44 -14.80
CA GLN A 142 -10.29 26.05 -15.14
C GLN A 142 -11.44 25.03 -15.26
N GLU A 143 -11.12 23.81 -15.67
CA GLU A 143 -12.11 22.72 -15.85
C GLU A 143 -12.55 22.09 -14.51
N GLU A 144 -11.85 22.43 -13.43
CA GLU A 144 -12.02 21.87 -12.08
C GLU A 144 -11.98 20.33 -12.11
N THR A 145 -11.00 19.78 -12.82
CA THR A 145 -10.76 18.33 -12.94
C THR A 145 -9.51 17.91 -12.18
N VAL A 146 -8.67 18.87 -11.78
CA VAL A 146 -7.49 18.65 -10.96
C VAL A 146 -7.58 19.53 -9.72
N PHE A 147 -7.37 18.92 -8.55
CA PHE A 147 -7.39 19.63 -7.28
C PHE A 147 -6.13 19.32 -6.49
N GLU A 148 -5.74 20.27 -5.65
CA GLU A 148 -4.58 20.16 -4.78
C GLU A 148 -4.94 20.58 -3.35
N LEU A 149 -4.30 19.95 -2.38
CA LEU A 149 -4.36 20.29 -0.97
C LEU A 149 -2.95 20.37 -0.42
N ASN A 150 -2.61 21.51 0.17
CA ASN A 150 -1.36 21.71 0.89
C ASN A 150 -1.53 21.35 2.37
N THR A 151 -0.47 20.83 2.99
CA THR A 151 -0.46 20.48 4.42
C THR A 151 -0.87 21.63 5.35
N ASN A 152 -0.53 22.88 4.99
CA ASN A 152 -0.86 24.08 5.77
C ASN A 152 -2.33 24.49 5.65
N ASP A 153 -3.01 24.07 4.57
CA ASP A 153 -4.44 24.31 4.36
C ASP A 153 -5.31 23.19 4.97
N PHE A 154 -4.69 22.09 5.43
CA PHE A 154 -5.41 20.94 5.95
C PHE A 154 -5.91 21.17 7.37
N ASN A 155 -7.14 20.73 7.65
CA ASN A 155 -7.71 20.78 8.99
C ASN A 155 -7.30 19.54 9.80
N TRP A 156 -6.40 19.75 10.76
CA TRP A 156 -5.86 18.73 11.65
C TRP A 156 -6.75 18.39 12.86
N ASP A 157 -7.82 19.14 13.13
CA ASP A 157 -8.67 18.97 14.33
C ASP A 157 -9.33 17.59 14.42
N LYS A 158 -9.41 16.87 13.30
CA LYS A 158 -10.07 15.57 13.18
C LYS A 158 -9.10 14.41 12.98
N GLU A 159 -7.80 14.67 13.08
CA GLU A 159 -6.78 13.64 12.99
C GLU A 159 -6.99 12.54 14.04
N ASN A 160 -6.87 11.30 13.60
CA ASN A 160 -7.17 10.10 14.38
C ASN A 160 -6.33 8.91 13.89
N ILE A 161 -5.01 9.10 13.80
CA ILE A 161 -4.08 8.04 13.48
C ILE A 161 -3.89 7.15 14.72
N MET A 162 -4.10 5.84 14.54
CA MET A 162 -3.86 4.81 15.55
C MET A 162 -3.19 3.62 14.86
N GLU A 163 -1.91 3.79 14.52
CA GLU A 163 -1.15 2.75 13.85
C GLU A 163 -1.00 1.51 14.74
N VAL A 164 -1.37 0.36 14.19
CA VAL A 164 -1.13 -0.94 14.81
C VAL A 164 -0.40 -1.82 13.80
N TYR A 165 0.84 -2.17 14.14
CA TYR A 165 1.66 -3.07 13.34
C TYR A 165 1.06 -4.47 13.34
N THR A 166 0.93 -5.04 12.14
CA THR A 166 0.42 -6.39 11.97
C THR A 166 1.39 -7.41 12.56
N GLN A 167 0.89 -8.19 13.51
CA GLN A 167 1.63 -9.29 14.11
C GLN A 167 1.81 -10.42 13.09
N ILE A 168 3.02 -10.96 13.01
CA ILE A 168 3.40 -12.06 12.11
C ILE A 168 3.67 -13.29 12.97
N SER A 169 3.19 -14.46 12.56
CA SER A 169 3.47 -15.70 13.27
C SER A 169 4.91 -16.16 13.06
N SER A 170 5.49 -16.88 14.03
CA SER A 170 6.82 -17.48 13.91
C SER A 170 6.93 -18.38 12.67
N GLU A 171 5.89 -19.19 12.40
CA GLU A 171 5.79 -19.99 11.17
C GLU A 171 5.92 -19.14 9.91
N ARG A 172 5.27 -17.96 9.88
CA ARG A 172 5.36 -17.06 8.74
C ARG A 172 6.75 -16.44 8.63
N PHE A 173 7.39 -16.10 9.75
CA PHE A 173 8.79 -15.64 9.73
C PHE A 173 9.73 -16.70 9.16
N GLN A 174 9.56 -17.98 9.50
CA GLN A 174 10.35 -19.06 8.92
C GLN A 174 10.17 -19.20 7.41
N VAL A 175 8.93 -19.04 6.90
CA VAL A 175 8.67 -19.00 5.46
C VAL A 175 9.40 -17.82 4.79
N LEU A 176 9.39 -16.63 5.41
CA LEU A 176 10.08 -15.46 4.87
C LEU A 176 11.61 -15.66 4.86
N LYS A 177 12.20 -16.22 5.93
CA LYS A 177 13.63 -16.56 6.00
C LYS A 177 14.02 -17.55 4.90
N SER A 178 13.23 -18.62 4.74
CA SER A 178 13.47 -19.65 3.72
C SER A 178 13.45 -19.06 2.30
N ARG A 179 12.53 -18.15 2.02
CA ARG A 179 12.44 -17.46 0.72
C ARG A 179 13.61 -16.53 0.45
N ALA A 180 14.03 -15.74 1.45
CA ALA A 180 15.20 -14.88 1.32
C ALA A 180 16.46 -15.71 1.03
N SER A 181 16.64 -16.84 1.72
CA SER A 181 17.76 -17.75 1.48
C SER A 181 17.71 -18.38 0.09
N PHE A 182 16.54 -18.84 -0.37
CA PHE A 182 16.36 -19.40 -1.70
C PHE A 182 16.68 -18.39 -2.81
N ALA A 183 16.19 -17.14 -2.68
CA ALA A 183 16.46 -16.08 -3.63
C ALA A 183 17.97 -15.78 -3.74
N LEU A 184 18.66 -15.70 -2.60
CA LEU A 184 20.11 -15.47 -2.57
C LEU A 184 20.89 -16.59 -3.27
N LYS A 185 20.60 -17.85 -2.93
CA LYS A 185 21.26 -19.00 -3.56
C LYS A 185 21.00 -19.08 -5.06
N THR A 186 19.84 -18.62 -5.51
CA THR A 186 19.52 -18.55 -6.94
C THR A 186 20.37 -17.49 -7.64
N LEU A 187 20.57 -16.32 -7.02
CA LEU A 187 21.43 -15.27 -7.56
C LEU A 187 22.90 -15.69 -7.61
N GLN A 188 23.40 -16.36 -6.56
CA GLN A 188 24.76 -16.91 -6.54
C GLN A 188 25.00 -17.87 -7.71
N LYS A 189 24.08 -18.83 -7.93
CA LYS A 189 24.17 -19.75 -9.07
C LYS A 189 24.22 -19.04 -10.42
N ILE A 190 23.44 -17.97 -10.61
CA ILE A 190 23.44 -17.19 -11.85
C ILE A 190 24.82 -16.53 -12.04
N SER A 191 25.39 -15.95 -10.97
CA SER A 191 26.72 -15.35 -11.04
C SER A 191 27.82 -16.37 -11.32
N ASP A 192 27.79 -17.54 -10.68
CA ASP A 192 28.75 -18.62 -10.94
C ASP A 192 28.70 -19.07 -12.42
N GLU A 193 27.50 -19.12 -13.01
CA GLU A 193 27.33 -19.47 -14.43
C GLU A 193 27.84 -18.38 -15.37
N LEU A 194 27.59 -17.11 -15.03
CA LEU A 194 28.06 -15.96 -15.80
C LEU A 194 29.58 -15.81 -15.74
N SER A 195 30.21 -15.96 -14.58
CA SER A 195 31.66 -15.86 -14.42
C SER A 195 32.39 -16.93 -15.23
N MET A 196 31.90 -18.16 -15.20
CA MET A 196 32.45 -19.27 -15.98
C MET A 196 32.25 -19.11 -17.50
N THR A 197 31.22 -18.35 -17.91
CA THR A 197 30.89 -18.16 -19.33
C THR A 197 31.56 -16.93 -19.94
N LEU A 198 31.68 -15.85 -19.17
CA LEU A 198 32.06 -14.52 -19.66
C LEU A 198 33.41 -14.02 -19.11
N ASP A 199 34.07 -14.77 -18.21
CA ASP A 199 35.28 -14.35 -17.48
C ASP A 199 35.09 -13.00 -16.75
N ILE A 200 33.85 -12.76 -16.31
CA ILE A 200 33.46 -11.58 -15.52
C ILE A 200 33.51 -12.00 -14.06
N ASP A 201 34.38 -11.34 -13.29
CA ASP A 201 34.46 -11.50 -11.85
C ASP A 201 33.54 -10.48 -11.15
N ASP A 202 32.30 -10.90 -10.89
CA ASP A 202 31.25 -10.11 -10.25
C ASP A 202 31.23 -10.26 -8.71
N ASP A 203 32.36 -10.66 -8.12
CA ASP A 203 32.49 -10.95 -6.68
C ASP A 203 32.01 -9.79 -5.78
N ASP A 204 32.23 -8.53 -6.18
CA ASP A 204 31.74 -7.38 -5.39
C ASP A 204 30.21 -7.27 -5.42
N ASP A 205 29.57 -7.45 -6.57
CA ASP A 205 28.10 -7.39 -6.71
C ASP A 205 27.43 -8.54 -5.95
N ILE A 206 28.00 -9.75 -6.02
CA ILE A 206 27.53 -10.88 -5.21
C ILE A 206 27.75 -10.64 -3.72
N ASN A 207 28.87 -10.06 -3.32
CA ASN A 207 29.11 -9.67 -1.93
C ASN A 207 28.11 -8.61 -1.45
N GLN A 208 27.75 -7.64 -2.29
CA GLN A 208 26.70 -6.67 -1.99
C GLN A 208 25.32 -7.34 -1.86
N LEU A 209 24.97 -8.27 -2.74
CA LEU A 209 23.71 -9.03 -2.66
C LEU A 209 23.66 -9.91 -1.40
N ASN A 210 24.76 -10.58 -1.05
CA ASN A 210 24.92 -11.33 0.19
C ASN A 210 24.68 -10.43 1.41
N ARG A 211 25.27 -9.23 1.44
CA ARG A 211 25.06 -8.24 2.51
C ARG A 211 23.60 -7.82 2.62
N ILE A 212 22.93 -7.56 1.50
CA ILE A 212 21.49 -7.18 1.47
C ILE A 212 20.62 -8.32 1.99
N ALA A 213 20.83 -9.54 1.50
CA ALA A 213 20.07 -10.71 1.92
C ALA A 213 20.26 -11.02 3.40
N ASN A 214 21.50 -10.97 3.90
CA ASN A 214 21.79 -11.12 5.33
C ASN A 214 21.10 -10.04 6.16
N ARG A 215 21.12 -8.78 5.71
CA ARG A 215 20.39 -7.69 6.39
C ARG A 215 18.89 -7.98 6.50
N PHE A 216 18.26 -8.51 5.45
CA PHE A 216 16.86 -8.94 5.51
C PHE A 216 16.66 -10.10 6.48
N TYR A 217 17.55 -11.10 6.47
CA TYR A 217 17.49 -12.24 7.36
C TYR A 217 17.57 -11.83 8.85
N TYR A 218 18.51 -10.94 9.19
CA TYR A 218 18.64 -10.42 10.56
C TYR A 218 17.45 -9.57 10.96
N ARG A 219 17.01 -8.64 10.09
CA ARG A 219 15.79 -7.84 10.34
C ARG A 219 14.56 -8.69 10.63
N ILE A 220 14.40 -9.81 9.91
CA ILE A 220 13.31 -10.75 10.15
C ILE A 220 13.44 -11.39 11.55
N SER A 221 14.65 -11.74 11.96
CA SER A 221 14.92 -12.38 13.27
C SER A 221 14.74 -11.40 14.42
N ASP A 222 15.16 -10.14 14.27
CA ASP A 222 14.95 -9.08 15.25
C ASP A 222 13.45 -8.82 15.41
N SER A 223 12.72 -8.70 14.29
CA SER A 223 11.25 -8.50 14.29
C SER A 223 10.49 -9.66 14.96
N GLU A 224 10.99 -10.90 14.83
CA GLU A 224 10.42 -12.08 15.49
C GLU A 224 10.59 -12.00 17.01
N SER A 225 11.76 -11.53 17.46
CA SER A 225 12.09 -11.34 18.88
C SER A 225 11.21 -10.24 19.48
N ASP A 226 11.06 -9.11 18.80
CA ASP A 226 10.20 -8.00 19.25
C ASP A 226 8.71 -8.39 19.31
N ASN A 227 8.24 -9.17 18.32
CA ASN A 227 6.87 -9.70 18.33
C ASN A 227 6.60 -10.63 19.52
N SER A 228 7.59 -11.43 19.95
CA SER A 228 7.44 -12.28 21.14
C SER A 228 7.41 -11.46 22.44
N ALA A 229 8.29 -10.47 22.59
CA ALA A 229 8.36 -9.62 23.77
C ALA A 229 7.07 -8.78 23.98
N THR A 230 6.41 -8.40 22.88
CA THR A 230 5.16 -7.61 22.96
C THR A 230 3.97 -8.47 23.42
N LYS A 231 3.95 -9.77 23.08
CA LYS A 231 2.92 -10.72 23.55
C LYS A 231 3.01 -11.00 25.04
N ASP A 232 4.21 -11.01 25.62
CA ASP A 232 4.41 -11.27 27.05
C ASP A 232 4.04 -10.06 27.93
N ARG A 233 4.01 -8.84 27.37
CA ARG A 233 3.60 -7.60 28.08
C ARG A 233 2.09 -7.36 28.10
N THR A 234 1.31 -8.14 27.35
CA THR A 234 -0.15 -8.00 27.23
C THR A 234 -0.94 -9.12 27.89
N ARG A 235 -0.26 -10.00 28.65
CA ARG A 235 -0.84 -10.98 29.57
C ARG A 235 -0.68 -10.52 31.00
#